data_AF-A0A972L006-F1
#
_entry.id   AF-A0A972L006-F1
#
_cell.length_a   1.000
_cell.length_b   1.000
_cell.length_c   1.000
_cell.angle_alpha   90.00
_cell.angle_beta   90.00
_cell.angle_gamma   90.00
#
_symmetry.space_group_name_H-M   'P 1'
#
loop_
_entity.id
_entity.type
_entity.pdbx_description
1 polymer ?
#
loop_
_entity_poly.entity_id
_entity_poly.type
_entity_poly.pdbx_seq_one_letter_code
_entity_poly.pdbx_strand_id
1 'polypeptide(L)' 'MNFDFNIVQQAGWLGGPEIAVIVIVVILLFGGRKIPELMRGLGKGIKEFKEGVGGDDKKEGDEKSDDKK' A
#
# COMPACT_ATOMS: atom_id res chain seq x y z
N MET A 1 14.61 -15.74 29.78
CA MET A 1 15.30 -14.81 28.86
C MET A 1 14.23 -14.13 28.04
N ASN A 2 13.75 -12.97 28.52
CA ASN A 2 12.82 -12.14 27.75
C ASN A 2 13.65 -11.48 26.66
N PHE A 3 13.40 -11.80 25.41
CA PHE A 3 14.09 -11.22 24.27
C PHE A 3 13.64 -9.75 24.17
N ASP A 4 14.50 -8.84 24.60
CA ASP A 4 14.19 -7.43 24.73
C ASP A 4 13.86 -6.77 23.37
N PHE A 5 12.60 -6.38 23.22
CA PHE A 5 12.03 -5.56 22.13
C PHE A 5 12.72 -4.18 21.97
N ASN A 6 13.62 -3.82 22.89
CA ASN A 6 14.38 -2.57 22.91
C ASN A 6 15.61 -2.58 21.97
N ILE A 7 16.14 -3.74 21.58
CA ILE A 7 17.36 -3.80 20.77
C ILE A 7 17.12 -3.46 19.28
N VAL A 8 15.89 -3.64 18.80
CA VAL A 8 15.46 -3.26 17.45
C VAL A 8 15.29 -1.74 17.32
N GLN A 9 14.98 -1.07 18.44
CA GLN A 9 14.79 0.37 18.46
C GLN A 9 16.12 1.11 18.27
N GLN A 10 17.18 0.75 19.01
CA GLN A 10 18.34 1.64 19.16
C GLN A 10 19.35 1.71 17.98
N ALA A 11 19.22 0.87 16.93
CA ALA A 11 20.18 0.84 15.82
C ALA A 11 19.56 0.86 14.40
N GLY A 12 18.23 0.91 14.28
CA GLY A 12 17.49 0.83 13.00
C GLY A 12 16.41 1.91 12.83
N TRP A 13 16.52 2.99 13.59
CA TRP A 13 15.49 4.03 13.79
C TRP A 13 15.36 5.06 12.65
N LEU A 14 15.77 4.71 11.43
CA LEU A 14 15.55 5.57 10.26
C LEU A 14 14.62 4.85 9.27
N GLY A 15 13.33 4.80 9.61
CA GLY A 15 12.27 4.80 8.61
C GLY A 15 11.31 3.61 8.59
N GLY A 16 11.71 2.43 9.06
CA GLY A 16 10.84 1.24 9.03
C GLY A 16 9.67 1.29 10.02
N PRO A 17 9.93 1.39 11.33
CA PRO A 17 8.88 1.31 12.34
C PRO A 17 7.94 2.53 12.36
N GLU A 18 8.41 3.75 12.09
CA GLU A 18 7.55 4.95 12.01
C GLU A 18 6.48 4.82 10.91
N ILE A 19 6.89 4.36 9.71
CA ILE A 19 5.96 4.17 8.60
C ILE A 19 4.92 3.09 8.94
N ALA A 20 5.34 2.00 9.57
CA ALA A 20 4.44 0.93 10.00
C ALA A 20 3.37 1.44 10.99
N VAL A 21 3.75 2.29 11.94
CA VAL A 21 2.81 2.90 12.91
C VAL A 21 1.82 3.82 12.20
N ILE A 22 2.27 4.67 11.26
CA ILE A 22 1.39 5.54 10.48
C ILE A 22 0.38 4.72 9.68
N VAL A 23 0.84 3.68 8.97
CA VAL A 23 -0.03 2.79 8.18
C VAL A 23 -1.08 2.12 9.08
N ILE A 24 -0.69 1.68 10.28
CA ILE A 24 -1.61 1.10 11.26
C ILE A 24 -2.68 2.10 11.70
N VAL A 25 -2.31 3.33 12.03
CA VAL A 25 -3.27 4.37 12.42
C VAL A 25 -4.24 4.68 11.28
N VAL A 26 -3.72 4.83 10.05
CA VAL A 26 -4.55 5.05 8.85
C VAL A 26 -5.53 3.89 8.65
N ILE A 27 -5.09 2.63 8.81
CA ILE A 27 -5.96 1.45 8.69
C ILE A 27 -7.03 1.41 9.79
N LEU A 28 -6.72 1.85 11.01
CA LEU A 28 -7.71 1.90 12.10
C LEU A 28 -8.77 2.99 11.86
N LEU A 29 -8.37 4.14 11.30
CA LEU A 29 -9.27 5.27 11.03
C LEU A 29 -10.15 5.03 9.80
N PHE A 30 -9.58 4.50 8.72
CA PHE A 30 -10.29 4.30 7.45
C PHE A 30 -10.83 2.88 7.27
N GLY A 31 -10.32 1.91 8.03
CA GLY A 31 -10.58 0.49 7.84
C GLY A 31 -9.71 -0.12 6.74
N GLY A 32 -9.22 -1.35 6.94
CA GLY A 32 -8.36 -2.05 5.97
C GLY A 32 -8.99 -2.30 4.59
N ARG A 33 -10.31 -2.15 4.47
CA ARG A 33 -11.06 -2.29 3.21
C ARG A 33 -11.13 -1.01 2.36
N LYS A 34 -10.92 0.17 2.96
CA LYS A 34 -11.08 1.45 2.25
C LYS A 34 -9.87 1.80 1.39
N ILE A 35 -8.66 1.47 1.84
CA ILE A 35 -7.41 1.64 1.09
C ILE A 35 -7.45 0.91 -0.28
N PRO A 36 -7.76 -0.40 -0.37
CA PRO A 36 -7.81 -1.09 -1.66
C PRO A 36 -8.97 -0.62 -2.55
N GLU A 37 -10.08 -0.17 -1.96
CA GLU A 37 -11.21 0.42 -2.70
C GLU A 37 -10.82 1.75 -3.37
N LEU A 38 -10.12 2.61 -2.63
CA LEU A 38 -9.57 3.87 -3.15
C LEU A 38 -8.49 3.63 -4.21
N MET A 39 -7.59 2.67 -4.02
CA MET A 39 -6.57 2.30 -5.01
C MET A 39 -7.19 1.76 -6.31
N ARG A 40 -8.24 0.93 -6.20
CA ARG A 40 -9.01 0.45 -7.35
C ARG A 40 -9.73 1.58 -8.09
N GLY A 41 -10.34 2.52 -7.36
CA GLY A 41 -10.98 3.70 -7.96
C GLY A 41 -9.98 4.62 -8.65
N LEU A 42 -8.85 4.92 -7.98
CA LEU A 42 -7.79 5.75 -8.51
C LEU A 42 -7.12 5.11 -9.73
N GLY A 43 -6.83 3.81 -9.70
CA GLY A 43 -6.23 3.08 -10.83
C GLY A 43 -7.13 3.08 -12.07
N LYS A 44 -8.45 2.94 -11.89
CA LYS A 44 -9.42 3.09 -12.99
C LYS A 44 -9.44 4.53 -13.53
N GLY A 45 -9.47 5.53 -12.65
CA GLY A 45 -9.46 6.94 -13.05
C GLY A 45 -8.18 7.33 -13.80
N ILE A 46 -7.01 6.86 -13.37
CA ILE A 46 -5.73 7.07 -14.07
C ILE A 46 -5.74 6.38 -15.43
N LYS A 47 -6.29 5.18 -15.52
CA LYS A 47 -6.43 4.44 -16.79
C LYS A 47 -7.33 5.19 -17.78
N GLU A 48 -8.53 5.59 -17.36
CA GLU A 48 -9.47 6.36 -18.20
C GLU A 48 -8.90 7.73 -18.58
N PHE A 49 -8.18 8.38 -17.66
CA PHE A 49 -7.48 9.64 -17.93
C PHE A 49 -6.41 9.46 -19.01
N LYS A 50 -5.60 8.39 -18.93
CA LYS A 50 -4.55 8.09 -19.92
C LYS A 50 -5.11 7.70 -21.29
N GLU A 51 -6.22 6.97 -21.32
CA GLU A 51 -6.95 6.62 -22.56
C GLU A 51 -7.57 7.86 -23.22
N GLY A 52 -8.13 8.79 -22.43
CA GLY A 52 -8.77 10.00 -22.94
C GLY A 52 -7.80 11.06 -23.47
N VAL A 53 -6.55 11.11 -22.97
CA VAL A 53 -5.52 12.05 -23.44
C VAL A 53 -4.75 11.54 -24.67
N GLY A 54 -5.19 10.46 -25.32
CA GLY A 54 -4.61 9.97 -26.58
C GLY A 54 -3.32 9.16 -26.42
N GLY A 55 -3.03 8.68 -25.21
CA GLY A 55 -1.92 7.75 -24.95
C GLY A 55 -2.28 6.33 -25.38
N ASP A 56 -2.13 6.02 -26.66
CA ASP A 56 -2.29 4.67 -27.22
C ASP A 56 -1.04 3.82 -26.92
N ASP A 57 -0.79 3.52 -25.64
CA ASP A 57 0.24 2.56 -25.24
C ASP A 57 -0.42 1.33 -24.62
N LYS A 58 -0.54 0.30 -25.46
CA LYS A 58 -1.00 -1.04 -25.09
C LYS A 58 -0.11 -1.65 -24.00
N LYS A 59 -0.79 -2.13 -22.95
CA LYS A 59 -0.39 -3.15 -21.96
C LYS A 59 0.78 -2.81 -21.04
N GLU A 60 0.47 -2.75 -19.74
CA GLU A 60 1.32 -3.18 -18.60
C GLU A 60 0.37 -3.29 -17.40
N GLY A 61 0.04 -4.51 -16.94
CA GLY A 61 0.67 -5.13 -15.77
C GLY A 61 -0.03 -4.61 -14.50
N ASP A 62 -0.77 -5.39 -13.72
CA ASP A 62 -0.24 -6.52 -12.97
C ASP A 62 -1.36 -7.50 -12.55
N GLU A 63 -1.24 -8.76 -12.99
CA GLU A 63 -1.68 -9.90 -12.20
C GLU A 63 -0.58 -10.21 -11.18
N LYS A 64 -0.92 -10.08 -9.88
CA LYS A 64 -0.52 -10.94 -8.74
C LYS A 64 -1.01 -10.24 -7.47
N SER A 65 -1.54 -10.88 -6.44
CA SER A 65 -1.47 -12.27 -6.02
C SER A 65 -2.57 -12.47 -4.95
N ASP A 66 -3.17 -13.66 -4.95
CA ASP A 66 -3.64 -14.43 -3.79
C ASP A 66 -4.57 -13.72 -2.77
N ASP A 67 -5.81 -14.14 -2.61
CA ASP A 67 -6.05 -15.38 -1.88
C ASP A 67 -7.27 -16.15 -2.41
N LYS A 68 -6.99 -17.33 -2.97
CA LYS A 68 -7.96 -18.43 -3.08
C LYS A 68 -7.32 -19.64 -2.39
N LYS A 69 -7.58 -19.85 -1.09
CA LYS A 69 -7.95 -21.16 -0.55
C LYS A 69 -8.64 -21.08 0.80
#